data_AF-S7KLP4-F1
#
_entry.id   AF-S7KLP4-F1
#
_cell.length_a   1.000
_cell.length_b   1.000
_cell.length_c   1.000
_cell.angle_alpha   90.00
_cell.angle_beta   90.00
_cell.angle_gamma   90.00
#
_symmetry.space_group_name_H-M   'P 1'
#
loop_
_entity.id
_entity.type
_entity.pdbx_description
1 polymer ?
#
loop_
_entity_poly.entity_id
_entity_poly.type
_entity_poly.pdbx_seq_one_letter_code
_entity_poly.pdbx_strand_id
1 'polypeptide(L)'
;MNSKKKLRWLWQALALSIGVNVIFLLLFYSAIFRKDIYKLKLFSGPLIAKSHRVAKIPEDFLTTLSQTSFHELYCLLDNNDLFHGRPIKLWALSALIHNYYVDITPVLSHPLTFTELKSKEGSWLLPNLGEKEYFTVRKYLSVERYPLTSEGLFVTIARDLALGKVDEDCLYTFCHTPEFLYLRTVLAGAETRLASVAALAHMVIEGGSELFFSLCDANNRATAISDQQRRGILIAYMERGMVLASLLLLANDQEWVLHEFPDVTLLNFIQMLPKDVLHSQEFISRVLASPRAYLLQSD
;
A
#
# COMPACT_ATOMS: atom_id res chain seq x y z
N MET A 1 -40.15 5.88 53.35
CA MET A 1 -40.25 6.50 52.01
C MET A 1 -38.90 6.69 51.28
N ASN A 2 -37.74 6.47 51.93
CA ASN A 2 -36.40 6.69 51.33
C ASN A 2 -35.82 5.50 50.54
N SER A 3 -36.20 4.24 50.83
CA SER A 3 -35.63 3.07 50.14
C SER A 3 -36.09 2.95 48.69
N LYS A 4 -37.38 3.20 48.41
CA LYS A 4 -37.94 3.16 47.04
C LYS A 4 -37.32 4.22 46.12
N LYS A 5 -37.00 5.41 46.66
CA LYS A 5 -36.30 6.48 45.92
C LYS A 5 -34.85 6.10 45.63
N LYS A 6 -34.13 5.54 46.62
CA LYS A 6 -32.75 5.02 46.43
C LYS A 6 -32.69 3.89 45.42
N LEU A 7 -33.65 2.95 45.48
CA LEU A 7 -33.73 1.83 44.54
C LEU A 7 -33.96 2.33 43.10
N ARG A 8 -34.87 3.29 42.90
CA ARG A 8 -35.13 3.88 41.58
C ARG A 8 -33.93 4.64 41.02
N TRP A 9 -33.19 5.35 41.88
CA TRP A 9 -31.95 6.03 41.48
C TRP A 9 -30.84 5.05 41.09
N LEU A 10 -30.67 3.96 41.83
CA LEU A 10 -29.72 2.89 41.49
C LEU A 10 -30.05 2.24 40.14
N TRP A 11 -31.34 1.98 39.87
CA TRP A 11 -31.77 1.45 38.56
C TRP A 11 -31.49 2.43 37.41
N GLN A 12 -31.69 3.73 37.63
CA GLN A 12 -31.36 4.76 36.64
C GLN A 12 -29.85 4.86 36.39
N ALA A 13 -29.04 4.79 37.44
CA ALA A 13 -27.58 4.78 37.33
C ALA A 13 -27.06 3.52 36.62
N LEU A 14 -27.65 2.36 36.89
CA LEU A 14 -27.32 1.10 36.22
C LEU A 14 -27.67 1.17 34.72
N ALA A 15 -28.87 1.62 34.38
CA ALA A 15 -29.30 1.77 32.99
C ALA A 15 -28.41 2.76 32.22
N LEU A 16 -28.02 3.88 32.87
CA LEU A 16 -27.09 4.85 32.29
C LEU A 16 -25.70 4.22 32.06
N SER A 17 -25.17 3.48 33.04
CA SER A 17 -23.87 2.80 32.94
C SER A 17 -23.85 1.77 31.80
N ILE A 18 -24.92 0.98 31.67
CA ILE A 18 -25.07 0.04 30.55
C ILE A 18 -25.12 0.78 29.22
N GLY A 19 -25.93 1.84 29.11
CA GLY A 19 -26.02 2.65 27.90
C GLY A 19 -24.69 3.26 27.49
N VAL A 20 -23.96 3.84 28.45
CA VAL A 20 -22.62 4.43 28.23
C VAL A 20 -21.63 3.36 27.82
N ASN A 21 -21.62 2.19 28.45
CA ASN A 21 -20.75 1.09 28.05
C ASN A 21 -21.06 0.56 26.65
N VAL A 22 -22.34 0.42 26.27
CA VAL A 22 -22.72 0.02 24.90
C VAL A 22 -22.28 1.07 23.89
N ILE A 23 -22.44 2.37 24.19
CA ILE A 23 -21.95 3.45 23.33
C ILE A 23 -20.43 3.40 23.21
N PHE A 24 -19.69 3.21 24.30
CA PHE A 24 -18.25 3.03 24.25
C PHE A 24 -17.86 1.79 23.46
N LEU A 25 -18.58 0.67 23.62
CA LEU A 25 -18.33 -0.55 22.87
C LEU A 25 -18.61 -0.35 21.38
N LEU A 26 -19.65 0.40 20.99
CA LEU A 26 -19.93 0.78 19.61
C LEU A 26 -18.91 1.80 19.06
N LEU A 27 -18.41 2.72 19.90
CA LEU A 27 -17.35 3.65 19.53
C LEU A 27 -16.00 2.94 19.39
N PHE A 28 -15.68 1.98 20.25
CA PHE A 28 -14.51 1.11 20.13
C PHE A 28 -14.65 0.19 18.94
N TYR A 29 -15.82 -0.44 18.76
CA TYR A 29 -16.10 -1.29 17.61
C TYR A 29 -16.00 -0.47 16.32
N SER A 30 -16.57 0.74 16.25
CA SER A 30 -16.37 1.59 15.08
C SER A 30 -14.94 2.11 14.97
N ALA A 31 -14.23 2.49 16.02
CA ALA A 31 -12.84 2.94 15.90
C ALA A 31 -11.88 1.82 15.47
N ILE A 32 -12.10 0.60 15.94
CA ILE A 32 -11.30 -0.59 15.65
C ILE A 32 -11.73 -1.18 14.30
N PHE A 33 -13.01 -1.48 14.10
CA PHE A 33 -13.52 -2.12 12.88
C PHE A 33 -13.80 -1.17 11.74
N ARG A 34 -13.95 0.15 11.92
CA ARG A 34 -14.00 1.07 10.76
C ARG A 34 -12.65 1.12 10.04
N LYS A 35 -11.53 0.80 10.72
CA LYS A 35 -10.25 0.51 10.05
C LYS A 35 -10.29 -0.80 9.23
N ASP A 36 -11.16 -1.74 9.58
CA ASP A 36 -11.34 -3.01 8.87
C ASP A 36 -12.46 -2.99 7.82
N ILE A 37 -13.45 -2.10 7.91
CA ILE A 37 -14.52 -1.97 6.89
C ILE A 37 -13.98 -1.31 5.61
N TYR A 38 -12.95 -0.47 5.70
CA TYR A 38 -12.19 -0.04 4.52
C TYR A 38 -11.34 -1.16 3.90
N LYS A 39 -11.26 -2.36 4.52
CA LYS A 39 -10.57 -3.54 3.97
C LYS A 39 -11.43 -4.44 3.08
N LEU A 40 -12.70 -4.08 2.78
CA LEU A 40 -13.61 -4.95 2.02
C LEU A 40 -14.13 -4.38 0.68
N LYS A 41 -13.40 -3.42 0.10
CA LYS A 41 -13.33 -3.31 -1.37
C LYS A 41 -11.90 -3.50 -1.81
N LEU A 42 -11.45 -4.76 -1.72
CA LEU A 42 -10.42 -5.24 -2.63
C LEU A 42 -10.92 -4.95 -4.05
N PHE A 43 -10.07 -4.35 -4.87
CA PHE A 43 -9.80 -4.65 -6.27
C PHE A 43 -9.46 -3.37 -7.05
N SER A 44 -8.18 -3.01 -7.08
CA SER A 44 -7.53 -2.76 -8.38
C SER A 44 -7.24 -4.15 -8.95
N GLY A 45 -8.27 -4.81 -9.50
CA GLY A 45 -8.08 -6.09 -10.17
C GLY A 45 -7.16 -5.92 -11.38
N PRO A 46 -6.53 -7.00 -11.87
CA PRO A 46 -5.76 -6.94 -13.12
C PRO A 46 -6.63 -6.34 -14.23
N LEU A 47 -6.04 -5.57 -15.14
CA LEU A 47 -6.75 -4.97 -16.29
C LEU A 47 -7.49 -6.08 -17.07
N ILE A 48 -8.81 -6.21 -16.89
CA ILE A 48 -9.58 -7.29 -17.53
C ILE A 48 -9.95 -6.85 -18.95
N ALA A 49 -9.29 -7.42 -19.96
CA ALA A 49 -9.70 -7.25 -21.35
C ALA A 49 -11.03 -7.99 -21.60
N LYS A 50 -12.11 -7.24 -21.86
CA LYS A 50 -13.44 -7.83 -22.14
C LYS A 50 -13.62 -8.25 -23.59
N SER A 51 -12.82 -7.71 -24.50
CA SER A 51 -12.90 -8.04 -25.92
C SER A 51 -11.60 -7.78 -26.64
N HIS A 52 -11.34 -8.59 -27.67
CA HIS A 52 -10.15 -8.52 -28.50
C HIS A 52 -10.54 -8.04 -29.89
N ARG A 53 -9.84 -7.02 -30.43
CA ARG A 53 -10.01 -6.59 -31.82
C ARG A 53 -8.66 -6.31 -32.46
N VAL A 54 -8.37 -6.99 -33.55
CA VAL A 54 -7.21 -6.69 -34.39
C VAL A 54 -7.53 -5.44 -35.21
N ALA A 55 -7.00 -4.29 -34.80
CA ALA A 55 -7.05 -3.05 -35.56
C ALA A 55 -5.64 -2.69 -36.00
N LYS A 56 -5.43 -2.46 -37.30
CA LYS A 56 -4.17 -1.88 -37.80
C LYS A 56 -4.17 -0.39 -37.43
N ILE A 57 -3.46 -0.05 -36.36
CA ILE A 57 -3.28 1.32 -35.90
C ILE A 57 -1.94 1.85 -36.45
N PRO A 58 -1.88 3.08 -36.96
CA PRO A 58 -0.63 3.75 -37.33
C PRO A 58 0.31 3.80 -36.14
N GLU A 59 1.50 3.25 -36.32
CA GLU A 59 2.51 3.11 -35.27
C GLU A 59 3.01 4.49 -34.80
N ASP A 60 3.17 5.45 -35.73
CA ASP A 60 3.57 6.83 -35.45
C ASP A 60 2.66 7.54 -34.43
N PHE A 61 1.36 7.24 -34.43
CA PHE A 61 0.41 7.85 -33.49
C PHE A 61 0.59 7.30 -32.07
N LEU A 62 0.81 5.99 -31.94
CA LEU A 62 1.01 5.33 -30.65
C LEU A 62 2.33 5.76 -30.01
N THR A 63 3.40 5.82 -30.80
CA THR A 63 4.70 6.32 -30.33
C THR A 63 4.60 7.77 -29.89
N THR A 64 3.95 8.63 -30.69
CA THR A 64 3.69 10.03 -30.32
C THR A 64 2.92 10.12 -29.00
N LEU A 65 1.80 9.40 -28.85
CA LEU A 65 1.00 9.40 -27.61
C LEU A 65 1.79 8.91 -26.41
N SER A 66 2.63 7.90 -26.58
CA SER A 66 3.43 7.35 -25.49
C SER A 66 4.51 8.33 -24.99
N GLN A 67 5.04 9.16 -25.89
CA GLN A 67 6.06 10.17 -25.60
C GLN A 67 5.46 11.52 -25.18
N THR A 68 4.14 11.67 -25.30
CA THR A 68 3.42 12.89 -24.95
C THR A 68 3.49 13.13 -23.44
N SER A 69 3.70 14.38 -23.04
CA SER A 69 3.78 14.75 -21.62
C SER A 69 2.42 14.58 -20.92
N PHE A 70 2.44 14.42 -19.60
CA PHE A 70 1.22 14.33 -18.78
C PHE A 70 0.25 15.49 -19.05
N HIS A 71 0.77 16.72 -19.15
CA HIS A 71 -0.05 17.91 -19.36
C HIS A 71 -0.73 17.91 -20.73
N GLU A 72 0.01 17.56 -21.78
CA GLU A 72 -0.53 17.47 -23.15
C GLU A 72 -1.59 16.36 -23.27
N LEU A 73 -1.35 15.19 -22.66
CA LEU A 73 -2.36 14.13 -22.58
C LEU A 73 -3.63 14.61 -21.86
N TYR A 74 -3.48 15.42 -20.82
CA TYR A 74 -4.60 15.99 -20.08
C TYR A 74 -5.43 16.97 -20.93
N CYS A 75 -4.78 17.74 -21.81
CA CYS A 75 -5.48 18.60 -22.79
C CYS A 75 -6.25 17.78 -23.83
N LEU A 76 -5.71 16.63 -24.24
CA LEU A 76 -6.37 15.74 -25.21
C LEU A 76 -7.63 15.05 -24.65
N LEU A 77 -7.86 15.08 -23.33
CA LEU A 77 -9.07 14.51 -22.70
C LEU A 77 -10.37 15.21 -23.10
N ASP A 78 -10.29 16.43 -23.65
CA ASP A 78 -11.45 17.18 -24.13
C ASP A 78 -11.65 17.04 -25.66
N ASN A 79 -10.76 16.29 -26.33
CA ASN A 79 -10.81 16.11 -27.78
C ASN A 79 -11.77 14.98 -28.19
N ASN A 80 -12.86 15.34 -28.88
CA ASN A 80 -13.87 14.41 -29.39
C ASN A 80 -13.62 13.92 -30.83
N ASP A 81 -12.55 14.37 -31.47
CA ASP A 81 -12.18 13.91 -32.80
C ASP A 81 -11.97 12.40 -32.79
N LEU A 82 -12.37 11.77 -33.90
CA LEU A 82 -12.30 10.33 -34.05
C LEU A 82 -11.00 9.92 -34.72
N PHE A 83 -10.24 9.06 -34.05
CA PHE A 83 -9.09 8.36 -34.60
C PHE A 83 -9.39 6.86 -34.64
N HIS A 84 -9.38 6.27 -35.84
CA HIS A 84 -9.73 4.86 -36.07
C HIS A 84 -11.10 4.45 -35.47
N GLY A 85 -12.09 5.34 -35.61
CA GLY A 85 -13.45 5.12 -35.11
C GLY A 85 -13.58 5.18 -33.59
N ARG A 86 -12.55 5.67 -32.88
CA ARG A 86 -12.55 5.88 -31.43
C ARG A 86 -12.17 7.33 -31.10
N PRO A 87 -12.83 7.99 -30.13
CA PRO A 87 -12.47 9.33 -29.70
C PRO A 87 -11.02 9.44 -29.20
N ILE A 88 -10.28 10.49 -29.60
CA ILE A 88 -8.89 10.77 -29.15
C ILE A 88 -8.81 10.82 -27.62
N LYS A 89 -9.82 11.38 -26.95
CA LYS A 89 -9.91 11.40 -25.49
C LYS A 89 -9.74 10.04 -24.81
N LEU A 90 -10.20 8.94 -25.43
CA LEU A 90 -10.02 7.58 -24.89
C LEU A 90 -8.59 7.06 -25.09
N TRP A 91 -7.93 7.48 -26.17
CA TRP A 91 -6.52 7.17 -26.41
C TRP A 91 -5.61 7.89 -25.41
N ALA A 92 -5.87 9.18 -25.19
CA ALA A 92 -5.15 9.96 -24.19
C ALA A 92 -5.35 9.38 -22.77
N LEU A 93 -6.59 9.03 -22.42
CA LEU A 93 -6.88 8.38 -21.14
C LEU A 93 -6.17 7.03 -20.99
N SER A 94 -6.09 6.24 -22.06
CA SER A 94 -5.32 5.00 -22.07
C SER A 94 -3.84 5.24 -21.79
N ALA A 95 -3.22 6.24 -22.45
CA ALA A 95 -1.83 6.60 -22.21
C ALA A 95 -1.59 7.09 -20.77
N LEU A 96 -2.53 7.85 -20.20
CA LEU A 96 -2.47 8.28 -18.80
C LEU A 96 -2.52 7.09 -17.82
N ILE A 97 -3.37 6.10 -18.07
CA ILE A 97 -3.48 4.90 -17.23
C ILE A 97 -2.19 4.07 -17.29
N HIS A 98 -1.64 3.84 -18.49
CA HIS A 98 -0.49 2.94 -18.66
C HIS A 98 0.86 3.58 -18.34
N ASN A 99 1.09 4.82 -18.77
CA ASN A 99 2.40 5.47 -18.67
C ASN A 99 2.54 6.33 -17.41
N TYR A 100 1.42 6.81 -16.88
CA TYR A 100 1.39 7.73 -15.74
C TYR A 100 0.62 7.15 -14.56
N TYR A 101 0.25 5.87 -14.61
CA TYR A 101 -0.39 5.15 -13.50
C TYR A 101 -1.67 5.82 -12.98
N VAL A 102 -2.44 6.47 -13.86
CA VAL A 102 -3.68 7.13 -13.46
C VAL A 102 -4.73 6.08 -13.08
N ASP A 103 -5.31 6.22 -11.88
CA ASP A 103 -6.38 5.35 -11.40
C ASP A 103 -7.74 6.02 -11.57
N ILE A 104 -8.58 5.43 -12.41
CA ILE A 104 -9.97 5.85 -12.61
C ILE A 104 -10.98 4.89 -11.98
N THR A 105 -10.52 3.78 -11.41
CA THR A 105 -11.38 2.75 -10.82
C THR A 105 -12.28 3.25 -9.68
N PRO A 106 -11.89 4.23 -8.82
CA PRO A 106 -12.75 4.68 -7.72
C PRO A 106 -14.08 5.29 -8.15
N VAL A 107 -14.17 5.79 -9.39
CA VAL A 107 -15.37 6.46 -9.92
C VAL A 107 -16.20 5.60 -10.85
N LEU A 108 -15.77 4.36 -11.11
CA LEU A 108 -16.51 3.41 -11.94
C LEU A 108 -17.45 2.57 -11.08
N SER A 109 -18.63 2.29 -11.62
CA SER A 109 -19.62 1.40 -10.99
C SER A 109 -19.32 -0.09 -11.21
N HIS A 110 -18.40 -0.38 -12.12
CA HIS A 110 -18.00 -1.73 -12.52
C HIS A 110 -16.48 -1.80 -12.69
N PRO A 111 -15.89 -3.01 -12.71
CA PRO A 111 -14.47 -3.18 -13.02
C PRO A 111 -14.11 -2.51 -14.34
N LEU A 112 -12.98 -1.80 -14.35
CA LEU A 112 -12.43 -1.17 -15.56
C LEU A 112 -12.04 -2.27 -16.55
N THR A 113 -12.49 -2.12 -17.79
CA THR A 113 -12.28 -3.13 -18.82
C THR A 113 -11.77 -2.50 -20.09
N PHE A 114 -11.02 -3.28 -20.87
CA PHE A 114 -10.31 -2.76 -22.02
C PHE A 114 -10.68 -3.49 -23.31
N THR A 115 -10.57 -2.76 -24.41
CA THR A 115 -10.40 -3.33 -25.74
C THR A 115 -8.91 -3.41 -26.03
N GLU A 116 -8.38 -4.61 -26.16
CA GLU A 116 -7.01 -4.82 -26.60
C GLU A 116 -6.93 -4.62 -28.12
N LEU A 117 -5.99 -3.78 -28.55
CA LEU A 117 -5.67 -3.51 -29.94
C LEU A 117 -4.22 -3.90 -30.19
N LYS A 118 -4.00 -4.84 -31.11
CA LYS A 118 -2.65 -5.30 -31.47
C LYS A 118 -2.07 -4.49 -32.63
N SER A 119 -0.89 -3.91 -32.43
CA SER A 119 0.01 -3.42 -33.49
C SER A 119 1.15 -4.42 -33.71
N LYS A 120 2.07 -4.16 -34.65
CA LYS A 120 3.23 -5.03 -34.87
C LYS A 120 4.24 -4.99 -33.73
N GLU A 121 4.30 -3.88 -32.98
CA GLU A 121 5.27 -3.66 -31.90
C GLU A 121 4.71 -3.88 -30.49
N GLY A 122 3.38 -4.03 -30.33
CA GLY A 122 2.79 -4.28 -29.02
C GLY A 122 1.26 -4.34 -28.99
N SER A 123 0.71 -4.54 -27.81
CA SER A 123 -0.73 -4.43 -27.53
C SER A 123 -1.03 -3.12 -26.81
N TRP A 124 -2.11 -2.47 -27.21
CA TRP A 124 -2.63 -1.26 -26.59
C TRP A 124 -4.00 -1.54 -25.97
N LEU A 125 -4.23 -1.05 -24.74
CA LEU A 125 -5.48 -1.32 -24.01
C LEU A 125 -6.29 -0.04 -23.92
N LEU A 126 -7.34 0.08 -24.76
CA LEU A 126 -8.28 1.20 -24.71
C LEU A 126 -9.36 0.96 -23.65
N PRO A 127 -9.62 1.93 -22.75
CA PRO A 127 -10.66 1.78 -21.74
C PRO A 127 -12.05 1.77 -22.40
N ASN A 128 -12.86 0.78 -22.03
CA ASN A 128 -14.25 0.66 -22.46
C ASN A 128 -15.13 1.52 -21.56
N LEU A 129 -15.31 2.78 -21.94
CA LEU A 129 -16.13 3.75 -21.20
C LEU A 129 -17.23 4.29 -22.11
N GLY A 130 -18.45 4.35 -21.59
CA GLY A 130 -19.54 5.11 -22.19
C GLY A 130 -19.37 6.61 -21.95
N GLU A 131 -20.10 7.45 -22.70
CA GLU A 131 -20.01 8.92 -22.56
C GLU A 131 -20.34 9.42 -21.14
N LYS A 132 -21.33 8.80 -20.46
CA LYS A 132 -21.68 9.15 -19.08
C LYS A 132 -20.57 8.83 -18.08
N GLU A 133 -19.89 7.70 -18.26
CA GLU A 133 -18.76 7.28 -17.43
C GLU A 133 -17.58 8.19 -17.68
N TYR A 134 -17.30 8.49 -18.95
CA TYR A 134 -16.22 9.40 -19.34
C TYR A 134 -16.39 10.78 -18.71
N PHE A 135 -17.60 11.34 -18.71
CA PHE A 135 -17.86 12.63 -18.04
C PHE A 135 -17.55 12.58 -16.53
N THR A 136 -17.93 11.49 -15.87
CA THR A 136 -17.62 11.30 -14.44
C THR A 136 -16.11 11.19 -14.20
N VAL A 137 -15.41 10.42 -15.04
CA VAL A 137 -13.95 10.29 -15.01
C VAL A 137 -13.29 11.65 -15.22
N ARG A 138 -13.73 12.43 -16.22
CA ARG A 138 -13.16 13.76 -16.48
C ARG A 138 -13.31 14.69 -15.29
N LYS A 139 -14.50 14.71 -14.68
CA LYS A 139 -14.76 15.50 -13.47
C LYS A 139 -13.86 15.06 -12.32
N TYR A 140 -13.71 13.75 -12.09
CA TYR A 140 -12.82 13.22 -11.08
C TYR A 140 -11.37 13.66 -11.27
N LEU A 141 -10.82 13.49 -12.48
CA LEU A 141 -9.45 13.89 -12.83
C LEU A 141 -9.21 15.40 -12.69
N SER A 142 -10.25 16.23 -12.69
CA SER A 142 -10.14 17.69 -12.49
C SER A 142 -10.19 18.14 -11.04
N VAL A 143 -10.67 17.27 -10.14
CA VAL A 143 -10.86 17.57 -8.72
C VAL A 143 -9.82 16.85 -7.86
N GLU A 144 -9.51 15.60 -8.20
CA GLU A 144 -8.60 14.78 -7.43
C GLU A 144 -7.15 15.24 -7.64
N ARG A 145 -6.42 15.47 -6.54
CA ARG A 145 -5.01 15.89 -6.60
C ARG A 145 -4.08 14.74 -7.01
N TYR A 146 -4.37 13.52 -6.53
CA TYR A 146 -3.59 12.32 -6.83
C TYR A 146 -4.48 11.20 -7.37
N PRO A 147 -4.97 11.30 -8.62
CA PRO A 147 -5.73 10.24 -9.25
C PRO A 147 -4.79 9.13 -9.74
N LEU A 148 -3.97 8.59 -8.85
CA LEU A 148 -2.90 7.64 -9.15
C LEU A 148 -3.16 6.30 -8.47
N THR A 149 -2.69 5.23 -9.09
CA THR A 149 -2.63 3.92 -8.43
C THR A 149 -1.63 3.94 -7.28
N SER A 150 -1.64 2.92 -6.43
CA SER A 150 -0.62 2.75 -5.39
C SER A 150 0.80 2.71 -5.96
N GLU A 151 0.99 2.14 -7.15
CA GLU A 151 2.25 2.16 -7.89
C GLU A 151 2.63 3.57 -8.37
N GLY A 152 1.67 4.31 -8.95
CA GLY A 152 1.89 5.70 -9.37
C GLY A 152 2.28 6.62 -8.20
N LEU A 153 1.62 6.45 -7.06
CA LEU A 153 1.96 7.15 -5.82
C LEU A 153 3.38 6.78 -5.35
N PHE A 154 3.71 5.49 -5.34
CA PHE A 154 5.04 5.01 -4.96
C PHE A 154 6.13 5.64 -5.83
N VAL A 155 5.98 5.58 -7.16
CA VAL A 155 6.96 6.12 -8.12
C VAL A 155 7.13 7.63 -7.91
N THR A 156 6.03 8.35 -7.68
CA THR A 156 6.04 9.79 -7.42
C THR A 156 6.82 10.11 -6.13
N ILE A 157 6.53 9.41 -5.04
CA ILE A 157 7.19 9.60 -3.74
C ILE A 157 8.69 9.25 -3.83
N ALA A 158 9.04 8.12 -4.45
CA ALA A 158 10.42 7.67 -4.59
C ALA A 158 11.25 8.69 -5.39
N ARG A 159 10.70 9.22 -6.48
CA ARG A 159 11.33 10.28 -7.28
C ARG A 159 11.53 11.55 -6.46
N ASP A 160 10.50 12.00 -5.75
CA ASP A 160 10.55 13.26 -5.01
C ASP A 160 11.54 13.15 -3.82
N LEU A 161 11.59 11.99 -3.15
CA LEU A 161 12.57 11.69 -2.10
C LEU A 161 14.00 11.71 -2.63
N ALA A 162 14.26 11.16 -3.82
CA ALA A 162 15.57 11.22 -4.46
C ALA A 162 16.02 12.67 -4.76
N LEU A 163 15.06 13.60 -4.90
CA LEU A 163 15.30 15.03 -5.06
C LEU A 163 15.31 15.80 -3.73
N GLY A 164 15.22 15.11 -2.59
CA GLY A 164 15.16 15.71 -1.25
C GLY A 164 13.85 16.44 -0.97
N LYS A 165 12.77 16.14 -1.70
CA LYS A 165 11.44 16.73 -1.52
C LYS A 165 10.48 15.71 -0.93
N VAL A 166 9.63 16.15 -0.02
CA VAL A 166 8.57 15.33 0.56
C VAL A 166 7.24 16.04 0.34
N ASP A 167 6.40 15.47 -0.52
CA ASP A 167 5.00 15.87 -0.62
C ASP A 167 4.18 15.07 0.40
N GLU A 168 3.85 15.72 1.51
CA GLU A 168 3.14 15.10 2.64
C GLU A 168 1.76 14.58 2.25
N ASP A 169 1.06 15.27 1.35
CA ASP A 169 -0.27 14.85 0.91
C ASP A 169 -0.20 13.60 0.04
N CYS A 170 0.80 13.52 -0.85
CA CYS A 170 1.06 12.33 -1.67
C CYS A 170 1.41 11.12 -0.79
N LEU A 171 2.32 11.34 0.17
CA LEU A 171 2.72 10.31 1.14
C LEU A 171 1.52 9.86 2.00
N TYR A 172 0.69 10.81 2.44
CA TYR A 172 -0.53 10.52 3.18
C TYR A 172 -1.48 9.64 2.37
N THR A 173 -1.74 9.99 1.10
CA THR A 173 -2.59 9.19 0.21
C THR A 173 -2.01 7.79 0.01
N PHE A 174 -0.70 7.66 -0.20
CA PHE A 174 -0.03 6.36 -0.30
C PHE A 174 -0.21 5.51 0.96
N CYS A 175 -0.10 6.11 2.15
CA CYS A 175 -0.28 5.42 3.42
C CYS A 175 -1.73 4.91 3.66
N HIS A 176 -2.69 5.35 2.84
CA HIS A 176 -4.08 4.89 2.86
C HIS A 176 -4.38 3.87 1.75
N THR A 177 -3.39 3.50 0.93
CA THR A 177 -3.56 2.44 -0.07
C THR A 177 -3.75 1.06 0.58
N PRO A 178 -4.51 0.16 -0.05
CA PRO A 178 -4.70 -1.20 0.46
C PRO A 178 -3.39 -1.97 0.69
N GLU A 179 -2.41 -1.80 -0.21
CA GLU A 179 -1.08 -2.42 -0.10
C GLU A 179 -0.38 -1.98 1.19
N PHE A 180 -0.32 -0.67 1.42
CA PHE A 180 0.38 -0.13 2.59
C PHE A 180 -0.36 -0.46 3.89
N LEU A 181 -1.69 -0.39 3.87
CA LEU A 181 -2.52 -0.74 5.03
C LEU A 181 -2.40 -2.22 5.39
N TYR A 182 -2.28 -3.11 4.39
CA TYR A 182 -1.99 -4.52 4.60
C TYR A 182 -0.64 -4.69 5.30
N LEU A 183 0.43 -4.14 4.72
CA LEU A 183 1.77 -4.23 5.30
C LEU A 183 1.79 -3.73 6.75
N ARG A 184 1.19 -2.56 7.00
CA ARG A 184 1.08 -2.00 8.36
C ARG A 184 0.34 -2.92 9.30
N THR A 185 -0.68 -3.65 8.82
CA THR A 185 -1.42 -4.62 9.63
C THR A 185 -0.59 -5.86 9.92
N VAL A 186 0.18 -6.37 8.95
CA VAL A 186 1.08 -7.52 9.17
C VAL A 186 2.19 -7.18 10.16
N LEU A 187 2.69 -5.95 10.11
CA LEU A 187 3.70 -5.44 11.03
C LEU A 187 3.11 -4.87 12.33
N ALA A 188 1.78 -4.95 12.52
CA ALA A 188 1.13 -4.49 13.74
C ALA A 188 1.51 -5.38 14.93
N GLY A 189 1.75 -4.77 16.09
CA GLY A 189 2.22 -5.46 17.29
C GLY A 189 3.67 -5.13 17.64
N ALA A 190 4.45 -4.58 16.69
CA ALA A 190 5.73 -3.98 16.98
C ALA A 190 5.59 -2.74 17.88
N GLU A 191 6.61 -2.46 18.68
CA GLU A 191 6.64 -1.28 19.55
C GLU A 191 6.32 -0.01 18.73
N THR A 192 5.31 0.74 19.16
CA THR A 192 4.77 1.91 18.42
C THR A 192 5.80 3.01 18.18
N ARG A 193 6.90 3.01 18.96
CA ARG A 193 8.03 3.92 18.77
C ARG A 193 8.88 3.59 17.55
N LEU A 194 9.02 2.31 17.22
CA LEU A 194 9.82 1.84 16.08
C LEU A 194 8.98 1.87 14.79
N ALA A 195 7.72 1.42 14.85
CA ALA A 195 6.85 1.26 13.68
C ALA A 195 5.95 2.48 13.40
N SER A 196 6.51 3.70 13.40
CA SER A 196 5.72 4.88 13.00
C SER A 196 5.30 4.76 11.53
N VAL A 197 4.16 5.35 11.15
CA VAL A 197 3.66 5.32 9.76
C VAL A 197 4.71 5.87 8.79
N ALA A 198 5.37 6.96 9.16
CA ALA A 198 6.43 7.57 8.37
C ALA A 198 7.67 6.66 8.24
N ALA A 199 8.10 6.02 9.32
CA ALA A 199 9.25 5.11 9.29
C ALA A 199 8.97 3.87 8.42
N LEU A 200 7.76 3.31 8.51
CA LEU A 200 7.33 2.20 7.66
C LEU A 200 7.25 2.63 6.19
N ALA A 201 6.70 3.82 5.91
CA ALA A 201 6.66 4.35 4.55
C ALA A 201 8.07 4.54 3.98
N HIS A 202 8.99 5.11 4.76
CA HIS A 202 10.38 5.27 4.35
C HIS A 202 11.05 3.92 4.02
N MET A 203 10.93 2.94 4.91
CA MET A 203 11.45 1.58 4.70
C MET A 203 10.90 0.94 3.42
N VAL A 204 9.61 1.12 3.16
CA VAL A 204 8.95 0.58 1.95
C VAL A 204 9.46 1.25 0.69
N ILE A 205 9.58 2.57 0.69
CA ILE A 205 10.05 3.31 -0.48
C ILE A 205 11.53 2.98 -0.76
N GLU A 206 12.38 2.95 0.26
CA GLU A 206 13.80 2.61 0.12
C GLU A 206 14.03 1.15 -0.29
N GLY A 207 13.21 0.22 0.23
CA GLY A 207 13.31 -1.20 -0.11
C GLY A 207 12.90 -1.55 -1.55
N GLY A 208 12.27 -0.60 -2.26
CA GLY A 208 11.95 -0.69 -3.67
C GLY A 208 10.56 -1.24 -3.97
N SER A 209 10.00 -0.80 -5.11
CA SER A 209 8.63 -1.10 -5.52
C SER A 209 8.40 -2.59 -5.76
N GLU A 210 9.33 -3.26 -6.44
CA GLU A 210 9.25 -4.69 -6.77
C GLU A 210 9.03 -5.53 -5.50
N LEU A 211 9.84 -5.30 -4.47
CA LEU A 211 9.71 -6.00 -3.21
C LEU A 211 8.37 -5.71 -2.54
N PHE A 212 8.01 -4.43 -2.41
CA PHE A 212 6.77 -4.02 -1.76
C PHE A 212 5.52 -4.64 -2.40
N PHE A 213 5.39 -4.51 -3.72
CA PHE A 213 4.21 -5.01 -4.44
C PHE A 213 4.17 -6.54 -4.52
N SER A 214 5.32 -7.22 -4.57
CA SER A 214 5.36 -8.69 -4.50
C SER A 214 4.86 -9.24 -3.16
N LEU A 215 5.21 -8.58 -2.05
CA LEU A 215 4.79 -8.98 -0.70
C LEU A 215 3.33 -8.62 -0.42
N CYS A 216 2.82 -7.55 -1.02
CA CYS A 216 1.47 -7.03 -0.78
C CYS A 216 0.47 -7.41 -1.88
N ASP A 217 0.73 -8.45 -2.67
CA ASP A 217 -0.13 -8.85 -3.78
C ASP A 217 -1.55 -9.25 -3.33
N ALA A 218 -2.48 -9.37 -4.27
CA ALA A 218 -3.88 -9.68 -3.95
C ALA A 218 -4.05 -11.03 -3.24
N ASN A 219 -3.18 -12.01 -3.52
CA ASN A 219 -3.24 -13.33 -2.92
C ASN A 219 -2.84 -13.27 -1.44
N ASN A 220 -1.70 -12.65 -1.15
CA ASN A 220 -1.17 -12.47 0.20
C ASN A 220 -2.16 -11.67 1.05
N ARG A 221 -2.78 -10.62 0.49
CA ARG A 221 -3.82 -9.83 1.17
C ARG A 221 -5.09 -10.62 1.49
N ALA A 222 -5.38 -11.69 0.76
CA ALA A 222 -6.54 -12.55 0.99
C ALA A 222 -6.26 -13.65 2.03
N THR A 223 -4.99 -13.86 2.40
CA THR A 223 -4.62 -14.85 3.42
C THR A 223 -4.69 -14.29 4.84
N ALA A 224 -4.84 -15.19 5.82
CA ALA A 224 -4.76 -14.81 7.23
C ALA A 224 -3.32 -14.41 7.59
N ILE A 225 -3.20 -13.29 8.30
CA ILE A 225 -1.92 -12.76 8.79
C ILE A 225 -1.34 -13.74 9.82
N SER A 226 -0.09 -14.16 9.63
CA SER A 226 0.64 -15.06 10.53
C SER A 226 2.03 -14.52 10.90
N ASP A 227 2.59 -15.01 12.00
CA ASP A 227 3.97 -14.69 12.40
C ASP A 227 4.98 -15.06 11.30
N GLN A 228 4.76 -16.17 10.60
CA GLN A 228 5.63 -16.59 9.49
C GLN A 228 5.60 -15.59 8.33
N GLN A 229 4.42 -15.05 7.99
CA GLN A 229 4.31 -14.01 6.97
C GLN A 229 5.01 -12.73 7.39
N ARG A 230 4.81 -12.31 8.65
CA ARG A 230 5.50 -11.13 9.21
C ARG A 230 7.01 -11.30 9.15
N ARG A 231 7.54 -12.44 9.61
CA ARG A 231 8.98 -12.75 9.56
C ARG A 231 9.50 -12.74 8.12
N GLY A 232 8.78 -13.36 7.18
CA GLY A 232 9.15 -13.37 5.78
C GLY A 232 9.28 -11.97 5.18
N ILE A 233 8.33 -11.08 5.48
CA ILE A 233 8.39 -9.67 5.06
C ILE A 233 9.59 -8.96 5.67
N LEU A 234 9.79 -9.08 6.99
CA LEU A 234 10.88 -8.41 7.70
C LEU A 234 12.26 -8.91 7.25
N ILE A 235 12.41 -10.21 6.99
CA ILE A 235 13.62 -10.81 6.43
C ILE A 235 13.90 -10.24 5.05
N ALA A 236 12.89 -10.16 4.17
CA ALA A 236 13.09 -9.64 2.82
C ALA A 236 13.53 -8.17 2.80
N TYR A 237 13.03 -7.33 3.71
CA TYR A 237 13.52 -5.95 3.87
C TYR A 237 14.89 -5.87 4.56
N MET A 238 15.16 -6.76 5.53
CA MET A 238 16.48 -6.88 6.16
C MET A 238 17.57 -7.25 5.12
N GLU A 239 17.27 -8.16 4.19
CA GLU A 239 18.18 -8.53 3.10
C GLU A 239 18.46 -7.36 2.14
N ARG A 240 17.57 -6.35 2.09
CA ARG A 240 17.79 -5.08 1.39
C ARG A 240 18.55 -4.05 2.25
N GLY A 241 19.03 -4.42 3.43
CA GLY A 241 19.77 -3.55 4.34
C GLY A 241 18.88 -2.61 5.17
N MET A 242 17.57 -2.86 5.25
CA MET A 242 16.67 -1.98 6.00
C MET A 242 16.80 -2.22 7.51
N VAL A 243 17.48 -1.28 8.19
CA VAL A 243 17.70 -1.33 9.65
C VAL A 243 16.39 -1.40 10.44
N LEU A 244 15.35 -0.68 9.99
CA LEU A 244 14.05 -0.73 10.63
C LEU A 244 13.48 -2.15 10.65
N ALA A 245 13.65 -2.92 9.57
CA ALA A 245 13.15 -4.29 9.51
C ALA A 245 13.84 -5.18 10.55
N SER A 246 15.15 -5.02 10.76
CA SER A 246 15.89 -5.73 11.80
C SER A 246 15.42 -5.38 13.21
N LEU A 247 15.18 -4.10 13.48
CA LEU A 247 14.65 -3.64 14.77
C LEU A 247 13.23 -4.17 15.03
N LEU A 248 12.38 -4.19 14.01
CA LEU A 248 11.04 -4.76 14.10
C LEU A 248 11.08 -6.28 14.31
N LEU A 249 12.06 -6.97 13.73
CA LEU A 249 12.24 -8.41 13.93
C LEU A 249 12.70 -8.71 15.37
N LEU A 250 13.60 -7.90 15.94
CA LEU A 250 13.97 -8.01 17.35
C LEU A 250 12.79 -7.78 18.29
N ALA A 251 12.01 -6.72 18.04
CA ALA A 251 10.90 -6.35 18.92
C ALA A 251 9.82 -7.44 19.02
N ASN A 252 9.72 -8.31 18.01
CA ASN A 252 8.64 -9.27 17.89
C ASN A 252 9.08 -10.74 18.01
N ASP A 253 10.28 -11.07 17.51
CA ASP A 253 10.70 -12.43 17.21
C ASP A 253 12.15 -12.71 17.67
N GLN A 254 12.64 -12.00 18.69
CA GLN A 254 14.02 -12.10 19.19
C GLN A 254 14.51 -13.55 19.40
N GLU A 255 13.72 -14.37 20.08
CA GLU A 255 14.08 -15.77 20.39
C GLU A 255 14.19 -16.60 19.11
N TRP A 256 13.26 -16.38 18.18
CA TRP A 256 13.25 -17.06 16.90
C TRP A 256 14.50 -16.68 16.08
N VAL A 257 14.89 -15.39 16.05
CA VAL A 257 16.11 -14.93 15.38
C VAL A 257 17.35 -15.63 15.95
N LEU A 258 17.46 -15.75 17.26
CA LEU A 258 18.64 -16.35 17.91
C LEU A 258 18.85 -17.82 17.51
N HIS A 259 17.76 -18.58 17.40
CA HIS A 259 17.83 -20.03 17.15
C HIS A 259 17.76 -20.41 15.68
N GLU A 260 16.98 -19.68 14.88
CA GLU A 260 16.63 -20.12 13.51
C GLU A 260 17.49 -19.46 12.43
N PHE A 261 18.15 -18.33 12.72
CA PHE A 261 19.06 -17.74 11.74
C PHE A 261 20.31 -18.59 11.55
N PRO A 262 20.75 -18.87 10.31
CA PRO A 262 22.09 -19.42 10.05
C PRO A 262 23.18 -18.49 10.58
N ASP A 263 24.36 -19.02 10.90
CA ASP A 263 25.47 -18.24 11.51
C ASP A 263 25.83 -17.00 10.69
N VAL A 264 25.91 -17.14 9.36
CA VAL A 264 26.21 -16.04 8.44
C VAL A 264 25.12 -14.96 8.49
N THR A 265 23.85 -15.35 8.45
CA THR A 265 22.72 -14.43 8.51
C THR A 265 22.64 -13.73 9.85
N LEU A 266 22.89 -14.45 10.94
CA LEU A 266 22.91 -13.90 12.30
C LEU A 266 24.04 -12.88 12.46
N LEU A 267 25.22 -13.15 11.92
CA LEU A 267 26.35 -12.22 11.96
C LEU A 267 26.05 -10.95 11.17
N ASN A 268 25.53 -11.07 9.95
CA ASN A 268 25.09 -9.93 9.14
C ASN A 268 24.00 -9.13 9.86
N PHE A 269 23.03 -9.81 10.46
CA PHE A 269 21.96 -9.19 11.24
C PHE A 269 22.51 -8.36 12.40
N ILE A 270 23.44 -8.91 13.19
CA ILE A 270 24.06 -8.21 14.32
C ILE A 270 24.85 -6.98 13.84
N GLN A 271 25.56 -7.07 12.71
CA GLN A 271 26.31 -5.95 12.15
C GLN A 271 25.41 -4.77 11.72
N MET A 272 24.16 -5.04 11.33
CA MET A 272 23.20 -3.98 10.97
C MET A 272 22.52 -3.32 12.16
N LEU A 273 22.60 -3.90 13.36
CA LEU A 273 21.89 -3.37 14.51
C LEU A 273 22.54 -2.09 15.04
N PRO A 274 21.77 -1.01 15.26
CA PRO A 274 22.28 0.20 15.91
C PRO A 274 22.74 -0.11 17.33
N LYS A 275 23.98 0.26 17.67
CA LYS A 275 24.60 -0.03 18.98
C LYS A 275 24.03 0.82 20.11
N ASP A 276 23.39 1.93 19.79
CA ASP A 276 22.78 2.90 20.71
C ASP A 276 21.35 2.53 21.12
N VAL A 277 20.74 1.55 20.44
CA VAL A 277 19.38 1.10 20.75
C VAL A 277 19.42 -0.01 21.81
N LEU A 278 18.65 0.17 22.88
CA LEU A 278 18.59 -0.75 24.03
C LEU A 278 18.26 -2.20 23.62
N HIS A 279 17.26 -2.40 22.75
CA HIS A 279 16.90 -3.72 22.23
C HIS A 279 18.06 -4.43 21.52
N SER A 280 18.90 -3.69 20.79
CA SER A 280 20.08 -4.25 20.14
C SER A 280 21.11 -4.72 21.16
N GLN A 281 21.36 -3.92 22.20
CA GLN A 281 22.31 -4.26 23.26
C GLN A 281 21.85 -5.49 24.05
N GLU A 282 20.57 -5.55 24.40
CA GLU A 282 19.97 -6.71 25.05
C GLU A 282 20.09 -7.96 24.18
N PHE A 283 19.84 -7.87 22.87
CA PHE A 283 20.01 -9.00 21.98
C PHE A 283 21.47 -9.48 21.89
N ILE A 284 22.42 -8.55 21.71
CA ILE A 284 23.85 -8.89 21.62
C ILE A 284 24.34 -9.57 22.91
N SER A 285 23.93 -9.06 24.08
CA SER A 285 24.26 -9.70 25.36
C SER A 285 23.71 -11.13 25.47
N ARG A 286 22.50 -11.39 24.94
CA ARG A 286 21.96 -12.75 24.87
C ARG A 286 22.72 -13.65 23.91
N VAL A 287 23.15 -13.14 22.75
CA VAL A 287 24.00 -13.91 21.81
C VAL A 287 25.30 -14.32 22.51
N LEU A 288 25.94 -13.41 23.25
CA LEU A 288 27.16 -13.69 24.03
C LEU A 288 26.94 -14.68 25.17
N ALA A 289 25.73 -14.76 25.72
CA ALA A 289 25.35 -15.75 26.72
C ALA A 289 24.89 -17.10 26.12
N SER A 290 24.76 -17.18 24.80
CA SER A 290 24.28 -18.37 24.09
C SER A 290 25.45 -19.26 23.63
N PRO A 291 25.19 -20.52 23.22
CA PRO A 291 26.18 -21.37 22.57
C PRO A 291 26.80 -20.76 21.29
N ARG A 292 26.17 -19.72 20.73
CA ARG A 292 26.62 -19.02 19.51
C ARG A 292 27.52 -17.81 19.78
N ALA A 293 27.98 -17.64 21.02
CA ALA A 293 28.88 -16.54 21.41
C ALA A 293 30.16 -16.47 20.57
N TYR A 294 30.63 -17.59 20.04
CA TYR A 294 31.82 -17.68 19.20
C TYR A 294 31.74 -16.78 17.95
N LEU A 295 30.53 -16.48 17.44
CA LEU A 295 30.32 -15.60 16.28
C LEU A 295 30.78 -14.14 16.52
N LEU A 296 30.85 -13.72 17.79
CA LEU A 296 31.24 -12.36 18.19
C LEU A 296 32.64 -12.31 18.81
N GLN A 297 33.31 -13.45 18.91
CA GLN A 297 34.64 -13.58 19.52
C GLN A 297 35.75 -13.84 18.49
N SER A 298 35.37 -14.14 17.24
CA SER A 298 36.29 -14.26 16.12
C SER A 298 36.55 -12.88 15.49
N ASP A 299 37.40 -12.10 16.16
CA ASP A 299 38.24 -11.04 15.56
C ASP A 299 39.70 -11.52 15.54
#